data_AF-A0A814C2K0-F1
#
_entry.id   AF-A0A814C2K0-F1
#
_cell.length_a   1.000
_cell.length_b   1.000
_cell.length_c   1.000
_cell.angle_alpha   90.00
_cell.angle_beta   90.00
_cell.angle_gamma   90.00
#
_symmetry.space_group_name_H-M   'P 1'
#
loop_
_entity.id
_entity.type
_entity.pdbx_description
1 polymer ?
#
loop_
_entity_poly.entity_id
_entity_poly.type
_entity_poly.pdbx_seq_one_letter_code
_entity_poly.pdbx_strand_id
1 'polypeptide(L)'
;MGIHTLAKLIADQAPGAIKEGEIKNYFGRKIAIDASMSIYQFLIAVRQNGETLTNENGETTSHLMGMFYRTIRMVENGIKPVYVFDGKPPQMKSKELEKRLERRTEAEAEMSKAAEAVRKFDTHSLLPCQLDGVSDEEAFDKFARRTVKVTREHAEDCKRLLKFMGIPYVDAPTEAEAQCAALVKEGKVYGVGTEDMDALTFGSDVLIRHLTFSEARKMPIREYTLAKVLQGLGINFEEFIDLCILLGCDYCDSIKGIGQKRALDLIKQYRNIETILKHIDTKKYGIPEDWAFDQARGLFKEPNVLTGDAVELKWNEPDEEGLIEYMVNQKGFQ
;
A
#
# COMPACT_ATOMS: atom_id res chain seq x y z
N MET A 1 0.12 -2.48 4.46
CA MET A 1 0.01 -1.39 5.43
C MET A 1 -1.46 -1.34 5.82
N GLY A 2 -1.98 -0.22 6.35
CA GLY A 2 -3.37 -0.02 6.75
C GLY A 2 -3.82 -0.90 7.90
N ILE A 3 -4.55 -1.99 7.64
CA ILE A 3 -5.15 -2.80 8.72
C ILE A 3 -4.21 -3.90 9.20
N HIS A 4 -3.76 -3.79 10.45
CA HIS A 4 -2.85 -4.75 11.05
C HIS A 4 -3.45 -6.16 11.09
N THR A 5 -2.69 -7.16 10.63
CA THR A 5 -3.04 -8.60 10.68
C THR A 5 -4.31 -9.03 9.94
N LEU A 6 -5.02 -8.14 9.25
CA LEU A 6 -6.29 -8.46 8.56
C LEU A 6 -6.12 -9.56 7.51
N ALA A 7 -5.05 -9.50 6.70
CA ALA A 7 -4.77 -10.52 5.69
C ALA A 7 -4.62 -11.93 6.30
N LYS A 8 -3.98 -12.02 7.47
CA LYS A 8 -3.82 -13.27 8.21
C LYS A 8 -5.15 -13.74 8.79
N LEU A 9 -5.93 -12.83 9.38
CA LEU A 9 -7.25 -13.15 9.90
C LEU A 9 -8.18 -13.70 8.79
N ILE A 10 -8.19 -13.09 7.61
CA ILE A 10 -8.98 -13.56 6.46
C ILE A 10 -8.48 -14.94 6.01
N ALA A 11 -7.17 -15.15 5.91
CA ALA A 11 -6.62 -16.46 5.55
C ALA A 11 -7.04 -17.56 6.54
N ASP A 12 -7.05 -17.25 7.84
CA ASP A 12 -7.39 -18.20 8.90
C ASP A 12 -8.90 -18.46 9.01
N GLN A 13 -9.75 -17.45 8.81
CA GLN A 13 -11.19 -17.50 9.15
C GLN A 13 -12.11 -17.48 7.92
N ALA A 14 -11.65 -16.94 6.80
CA ALA A 14 -12.40 -16.83 5.56
C ALA A 14 -11.55 -17.20 4.32
N PRO A 15 -10.89 -18.38 4.29
CA PRO A 15 -9.96 -18.74 3.21
C PRO A 15 -10.63 -18.76 1.82
N GLY A 16 -11.92 -19.08 1.75
CA GLY A 16 -12.70 -19.04 0.50
C GLY A 16 -12.87 -17.65 -0.11
N ALA A 17 -12.54 -16.59 0.64
CA ALA A 17 -12.51 -15.22 0.15
C ALA A 17 -11.24 -14.87 -0.64
N ILE A 18 -10.20 -15.71 -0.56
CA ILE A 18 -8.91 -15.51 -1.21
C ILE A 18 -8.83 -16.43 -2.43
N LYS A 19 -8.57 -15.84 -3.60
CA LYS A 19 -8.25 -16.57 -4.83
C LYS A 19 -6.83 -16.26 -5.23
N GLU A 20 -6.04 -17.29 -5.51
CA GLU A 20 -4.72 -17.15 -6.10
C GLU A 20 -4.78 -17.38 -7.61
N GLY A 21 -3.98 -16.63 -8.37
CA GLY A 21 -3.96 -16.75 -9.82
C GLY A 21 -2.79 -16.05 -10.49
N GLU A 22 -2.78 -16.15 -11.82
CA GLU A 22 -1.80 -15.50 -12.69
C GLU A 22 -2.33 -14.18 -13.23
N ILE A 23 -1.41 -13.31 -13.66
CA ILE A 23 -1.75 -12.00 -14.24
C ILE A 23 -2.65 -12.11 -15.48
N LYS A 24 -2.52 -13.19 -16.25
CA LYS A 24 -3.34 -13.47 -17.44
C LYS A 24 -4.82 -13.63 -17.14
N ASN A 25 -5.18 -13.98 -15.91
CA ASN A 25 -6.58 -14.12 -15.48
C ASN A 25 -7.34 -12.78 -15.47
N TYR A 26 -6.63 -11.66 -15.59
CA TYR A 26 -7.17 -10.30 -15.55
C TYR A 26 -7.26 -9.65 -16.94
N PHE A 27 -7.14 -10.42 -18.02
CA PHE A 27 -7.28 -9.91 -19.39
C PHE A 27 -8.60 -9.13 -19.57
N GLY A 28 -8.49 -7.93 -20.14
CA GLY A 28 -9.61 -7.02 -20.39
C GLY A 28 -10.13 -6.28 -19.16
N ARG A 29 -9.62 -6.56 -17.95
CA ARG A 29 -10.05 -5.89 -16.72
C ARG A 29 -9.41 -4.51 -16.61
N LYS A 30 -10.23 -3.52 -16.22
CA LYS A 30 -9.76 -2.21 -15.75
C LYS A 30 -9.43 -2.33 -14.26
N ILE A 31 -8.27 -1.89 -13.81
CA ILE A 31 -7.87 -2.02 -12.40
C ILE A 31 -7.35 -0.65 -11.93
N ALA A 32 -7.87 -0.16 -10.80
CA ALA A 32 -7.32 1.04 -10.17
C ALA A 32 -6.13 0.66 -9.31
N ILE A 33 -4.97 1.26 -9.57
CA ILE A 33 -3.70 0.98 -8.91
C ILE A 33 -3.39 2.11 -7.96
N ASP A 34 -3.15 1.78 -6.69
CA ASP A 34 -2.62 2.73 -5.72
C ASP A 34 -1.17 3.11 -6.10
N ALA A 35 -1.01 4.33 -6.59
CA ALA A 35 0.27 4.81 -7.12
C ALA A 35 1.28 5.05 -6.00
N SER A 36 0.85 5.60 -4.87
CA SER A 36 1.73 5.89 -3.73
C SER A 36 2.35 4.63 -3.14
N MET A 37 1.52 3.60 -2.93
CA MET A 37 1.98 2.28 -2.49
C MET A 37 2.92 1.65 -3.54
N SER A 38 2.61 1.79 -4.83
CA SER A 38 3.44 1.26 -5.92
C SER A 38 4.82 1.95 -5.99
N ILE A 39 4.86 3.29 -5.93
CA ILE A 39 6.10 4.07 -5.96
C ILE A 39 6.97 3.70 -4.75
N TYR A 40 6.38 3.59 -3.56
CA TYR A 40 7.10 3.15 -2.37
C TYR A 40 7.74 1.76 -2.58
N GLN A 41 7.02 0.81 -3.16
CA GLN A 41 7.58 -0.51 -3.48
C GLN A 41 8.71 -0.43 -4.49
N PHE A 42 8.59 0.41 -5.53
CA PHE A 42 9.60 0.53 -6.57
C PHE A 42 10.89 1.12 -6.03
N LEU A 43 10.83 2.14 -5.16
CA LEU A 43 12.00 2.74 -4.52
C LEU A 43 12.74 1.76 -3.58
N ILE A 44 12.05 0.72 -3.10
CA ILE A 44 12.65 -0.33 -2.28
C ILE A 44 13.24 -1.42 -3.18
N ALA A 45 12.44 -1.94 -4.12
CA ALA A 45 12.76 -3.16 -4.85
C ALA A 45 13.59 -2.93 -6.12
N VAL A 46 13.56 -1.74 -6.72
CA VAL A 46 14.26 -1.45 -7.98
C VAL A 46 15.59 -0.79 -7.67
N ARG A 47 16.66 -1.58 -7.71
CA ARG A 47 18.02 -1.21 -7.30
C ARG A 47 19.05 -1.85 -8.21
N GLN A 48 20.25 -1.28 -8.27
CA GLN A 48 21.41 -1.87 -8.93
C GLN A 48 22.55 -1.93 -7.92
N ASN A 49 23.16 -3.10 -7.77
CA ASN A 49 24.24 -3.35 -6.79
C ASN A 49 23.87 -2.94 -5.34
N GLY A 50 22.59 -3.06 -4.96
CA GLY A 50 22.08 -2.66 -3.65
C GLY A 50 21.76 -1.15 -3.52
N GLU A 51 22.16 -0.33 -4.48
CA GLU A 51 21.90 1.11 -4.45
C GLU A 51 20.64 1.49 -5.23
N THR A 52 20.01 2.58 -4.81
CA THR A 52 18.88 3.18 -5.53
C THR A 52 19.37 3.67 -6.90
N LEU A 53 18.60 3.45 -7.96
CA LEU A 53 18.96 3.95 -9.28
C LEU A 53 18.91 5.49 -9.27
N THR A 54 19.94 6.11 -9.84
CA THR A 54 20.00 7.56 -10.04
C THR A 54 20.48 7.90 -11.44
N ASN A 55 20.14 9.10 -11.94
CA ASN A 55 20.77 9.68 -13.12
C ASN A 55 22.12 10.33 -12.79
N GLU A 56 22.78 10.91 -13.79
CA GLU A 56 24.07 11.62 -13.64
C GLU A 56 24.00 12.82 -12.68
N ASN A 57 22.81 13.41 -12.51
CA ASN A 57 22.56 14.51 -11.59
C ASN A 57 22.28 14.05 -10.14
N GLY A 58 22.30 12.74 -9.88
CA GLY A 58 22.00 12.16 -8.57
C GLY A 58 20.50 12.10 -8.23
N GLU A 59 19.61 12.38 -9.20
CA GLU A 59 18.18 12.26 -9.01
C GLU A 59 17.77 10.78 -9.04
N THR A 60 16.92 10.35 -8.12
CA THR A 60 16.42 8.96 -8.10
C THR A 60 15.59 8.65 -9.35
N THR A 61 15.74 7.45 -9.90
CA THR A 61 15.01 6.99 -11.11
C THR A 61 14.33 5.62 -10.93
N SER A 62 14.49 4.97 -9.77
CA SER A 62 13.87 3.67 -9.44
C SER A 62 12.34 3.66 -9.60
N HIS A 63 11.65 4.75 -9.23
CA HIS A 63 10.20 4.87 -9.38
C HIS A 63 9.76 4.90 -10.84
N LEU A 64 10.52 5.57 -11.72
CA LEU A 64 10.25 5.61 -13.17
C LEU A 64 10.43 4.22 -13.79
N MET A 65 11.55 3.56 -13.46
CA MET A 65 11.86 2.22 -13.96
C MET A 65 10.79 1.20 -13.55
N GLY A 66 10.42 1.20 -12.26
CA GLY A 66 9.37 0.34 -11.73
C GLY A 66 8.02 0.64 -12.37
N MET A 67 7.63 1.91 -12.46
CA MET A 67 6.36 2.33 -13.07
C MET A 67 6.28 1.89 -14.53
N PHE A 68 7.32 2.17 -15.32
CA PHE A 68 7.37 1.85 -16.74
C PHE A 68 7.17 0.35 -17.01
N TYR A 69 8.06 -0.51 -16.47
CA TYR A 69 8.02 -1.93 -16.77
C TYR A 69 6.84 -2.66 -16.13
N ARG A 70 6.37 -2.24 -14.95
CA ARG A 70 5.17 -2.85 -14.35
C ARG A 70 3.90 -2.49 -15.11
N THR A 71 3.82 -1.27 -15.60
CA THR A 71 2.71 -0.83 -16.43
C THR A 71 2.69 -1.59 -17.75
N ILE A 72 3.83 -1.70 -18.44
CA ILE A 72 3.95 -2.49 -19.68
C ILE A 72 3.49 -3.92 -19.45
N ARG A 73 4.01 -4.60 -18.41
CA ARG A 73 3.62 -5.97 -18.08
C ARG A 73 2.11 -6.13 -17.90
N MET A 74 1.46 -5.17 -17.22
CA MET A 74 0.00 -5.20 -17.07
C MET A 74 -0.70 -5.06 -18.43
N VAL A 75 -0.30 -4.08 -19.23
CA VAL A 75 -0.89 -3.80 -20.54
C VAL A 75 -0.69 -4.97 -21.52
N GLU A 76 0.48 -5.58 -21.56
CA GLU A 76 0.78 -6.77 -22.37
C GLU A 76 -0.10 -7.98 -22.00
N ASN A 77 -0.52 -8.08 -20.73
CA ASN A 77 -1.47 -9.09 -20.27
C ASN A 77 -2.93 -8.66 -20.44
N GLY A 78 -3.18 -7.56 -21.16
CA GLY A 78 -4.52 -7.04 -21.48
C GLY A 78 -5.21 -6.33 -20.32
N ILE A 79 -4.50 -6.04 -19.22
CA ILE A 79 -5.02 -5.23 -18.11
C ILE A 79 -5.00 -3.77 -18.53
N LYS A 80 -6.04 -3.03 -18.13
CA LYS A 80 -6.15 -1.58 -18.36
C LYS A 80 -5.95 -0.85 -17.02
N PRO A 81 -4.71 -0.51 -16.63
CA PRO A 81 -4.44 0.11 -15.34
C PRO A 81 -4.86 1.59 -15.36
N VAL A 82 -5.44 2.07 -14.27
CA VAL A 82 -5.54 3.50 -13.95
C VAL A 82 -4.81 3.73 -12.65
N TYR A 83 -3.87 4.66 -12.61
CA TYR A 83 -3.13 4.98 -11.40
C TYR A 83 -3.86 6.04 -10.58
N VAL A 84 -3.92 5.88 -9.27
CA VAL A 84 -4.53 6.85 -8.36
C VAL A 84 -3.47 7.36 -7.40
N PHE A 85 -3.25 8.67 -7.37
CA PHE A 85 -2.27 9.34 -6.54
C PHE A 85 -2.94 9.95 -5.31
N ASP A 86 -2.25 9.93 -4.17
CA ASP A 86 -2.73 10.58 -2.95
C ASP A 86 -2.82 12.10 -3.11
N GLY A 87 -3.85 12.66 -2.49
CA GLY A 87 -4.00 14.07 -2.21
C GLY A 87 -3.51 14.44 -0.81
N LYS A 88 -4.28 15.28 -0.12
CA LYS A 88 -3.92 15.73 1.23
C LYS A 88 -4.33 14.65 2.25
N PRO A 89 -3.41 14.15 3.10
CA PRO A 89 -3.77 13.15 4.10
C PRO A 89 -4.80 13.71 5.09
N PRO A 90 -5.72 12.87 5.61
CA PRO A 90 -6.68 13.27 6.62
C PRO A 90 -5.95 13.63 7.92
N GLN A 91 -6.49 14.58 8.69
CA GLN A 91 -5.86 15.03 9.94
C GLN A 91 -5.61 13.89 10.93
N MET A 92 -6.51 12.91 10.98
CA MET A 92 -6.40 11.73 11.85
C MET A 92 -5.15 10.88 11.58
N LYS A 93 -4.60 10.91 10.37
CA LYS A 93 -3.38 10.15 10.00
C LYS A 93 -2.10 10.83 10.49
N SER A 94 -2.18 12.05 11.06
CA SER A 94 -1.01 12.81 11.52
C SER A 94 -0.14 12.03 12.51
N LYS A 95 -0.76 11.39 13.51
CA LYS A 95 -0.07 10.57 14.52
C LYS A 95 0.71 9.42 13.89
N GLU A 96 0.14 8.73 12.91
CA GLU A 96 0.81 7.64 12.21
C GLU A 96 1.94 8.17 11.31
N LEU A 97 1.75 9.32 10.65
CA LEU A 97 2.81 9.97 9.87
C LEU A 97 3.99 10.42 10.74
N GLU A 98 3.72 10.94 11.94
CA GLU A 98 4.74 11.29 12.94
C GLU A 98 5.49 10.04 13.41
N LYS A 99 4.80 8.96 13.79
CA LYS A 99 5.43 7.67 14.15
C LYS A 99 6.29 7.11 13.02
N ARG A 100 5.86 7.26 11.75
CA ARG A 100 6.64 6.86 10.57
C ARG A 100 7.88 7.72 10.39
N LEU A 101 7.79 9.02 10.66
CA LEU A 101 8.93 9.94 10.62
C LEU A 101 9.95 9.61 11.71
N GLU A 102 9.50 9.42 12.96
CA GLU A 102 10.35 9.06 14.10
C GLU A 102 11.16 7.79 13.81
N ARG A 103 10.47 6.70 13.42
CA ARG A 103 11.11 5.43 13.06
C ARG A 103 12.13 5.57 11.93
N ARG A 104 11.88 6.49 10.98
CA ARG A 104 12.81 6.78 9.90
C ARG A 104 14.04 7.51 10.44
N THR A 105 13.86 8.56 11.23
CA THR A 105 14.97 9.33 11.80
C THR A 105 15.87 8.48 12.70
N GLU A 106 15.27 7.57 13.48
CA GLU A 106 16.01 6.60 14.29
C GLU A 106 16.83 5.65 13.40
N ALA A 107 16.22 5.08 12.35
CA ALA A 107 16.90 4.18 11.41
C ALA A 107 18.04 4.88 10.65
N GLU A 108 17.86 6.14 10.23
CA GLU A 108 18.89 6.95 9.59
C GLU A 108 20.06 7.24 10.54
N ALA A 109 19.77 7.57 11.81
CA ALA A 109 20.80 7.80 12.82
C ALA A 109 21.60 6.52 13.15
N GLU A 110 20.94 5.37 13.24
CA GLU A 110 21.60 4.07 13.38
C GLU A 110 22.53 3.77 12.20
N MET A 111 22.09 4.09 10.97
CA MET A 111 22.88 3.90 9.76
C MET A 111 24.11 4.80 9.72
N SER A 112 23.98 6.09 10.06
CA SER A 112 25.12 7.01 10.09
C SER A 112 26.18 6.54 11.08
N LYS A 113 25.77 6.06 12.26
CA LYS A 113 26.68 5.48 13.26
C LYS A 113 27.36 4.21 12.76
N ALA A 114 26.63 3.33 12.08
CA ALA A 114 27.20 2.10 11.51
C ALA A 114 28.22 2.42 10.40
N ALA A 115 27.90 3.35 9.49
CA ALA A 115 28.80 3.79 8.43
C ALA A 115 30.08 4.46 8.99
N GLU A 116 29.96 5.27 10.04
CA GLU A 116 31.11 5.87 10.73
C GLU A 116 31.99 4.81 11.43
N ALA A 117 31.39 3.77 12.02
CA ALA A 117 32.12 2.68 12.65
C ALA A 117 32.93 1.86 11.63
N VAL A 118 32.33 1.59 10.46
CA VAL A 118 33.00 0.92 9.32
C VAL A 118 34.13 1.79 8.75
N ARG A 119 34.00 3.12 8.75
CA ARG A 119 35.11 4.01 8.33
C ARG A 119 36.27 4.07 9.34
N LYS A 120 36.02 3.79 10.62
CA LYS A 120 37.04 3.86 11.69
C LYS A 120 37.84 2.56 11.85
N PHE A 121 37.30 1.43 11.42
CA PHE A 121 38.03 0.17 11.32
C PHE A 121 38.34 -0.08 9.86
N ASP A 122 39.62 -0.08 9.48
CA ASP A 122 40.13 -0.41 8.13
C ASP A 122 39.95 -1.92 7.81
N THR A 123 38.81 -2.48 8.19
CA THR A 123 38.38 -3.81 7.80
C THR A 123 37.59 -3.65 6.51
N HIS A 124 38.13 -4.18 5.43
CA HIS A 124 37.51 -4.27 4.11
C HIS A 124 36.25 -5.17 4.07
N SER A 125 35.58 -5.34 5.21
CA SER A 125 34.42 -6.18 5.43
C SER A 125 33.45 -5.42 6.34
N LEU A 126 32.17 -5.73 6.18
CA LEU A 126 31.03 -5.40 7.03
C LEU A 126 30.11 -4.26 6.53
N LEU A 127 29.17 -4.63 5.65
CA LEU A 127 27.77 -4.37 5.99
C LEU A 127 27.34 -5.34 7.10
N PRO A 128 26.38 -5.00 7.97
CA PRO A 128 25.94 -5.88 9.04
C PRO A 128 25.10 -7.02 8.47
N CYS A 129 25.72 -8.16 8.13
CA CYS A 129 24.98 -9.39 7.88
C CYS A 129 25.78 -10.63 8.27
N GLN A 130 25.91 -10.84 9.57
CA GLN A 130 26.00 -12.18 10.15
C GLN A 130 25.09 -12.19 11.38
N LEU A 131 23.78 -12.17 11.13
CA LEU A 131 22.78 -12.60 12.10
C LEU A 131 22.06 -13.80 11.48
N ASP A 132 21.97 -14.86 12.27
CA ASP A 132 21.59 -16.22 11.87
C ASP A 132 20.45 -16.32 10.85
N GLY A 133 20.74 -16.88 9.67
CA GLY A 133 19.74 -17.47 8.77
C GLY A 133 18.89 -16.52 7.93
N VAL A 134 19.21 -15.23 7.84
CA VAL A 134 18.52 -14.26 6.96
C VAL A 134 19.42 -13.93 5.77
N SER A 135 18.89 -13.98 4.55
CA SER A 135 19.68 -13.63 3.36
C SER A 135 20.04 -12.14 3.34
N ASP A 136 21.20 -11.78 2.78
CA ASP A 136 21.68 -10.38 2.68
C ASP A 136 20.63 -9.46 2.02
N GLU A 137 19.89 -10.01 1.05
CA GLU A 137 18.78 -9.32 0.36
C GLU A 137 17.61 -9.02 1.30
N GLU A 138 17.20 -9.94 2.17
CA GLU A 138 16.08 -9.76 3.09
C GLU A 138 16.40 -8.79 4.24
N ALA A 139 17.64 -8.83 4.73
CA ALA A 139 18.14 -7.86 5.70
C ALA A 139 18.10 -6.46 5.06
N PHE A 140 18.65 -6.31 3.86
CA PHE A 140 18.65 -5.05 3.12
C PHE A 140 17.24 -4.53 2.76
N ASP A 141 16.34 -5.40 2.31
CA ASP A 141 14.93 -5.05 2.03
C ASP A 141 14.23 -4.51 3.29
N LYS A 142 14.55 -5.10 4.46
CA LYS A 142 14.03 -4.65 5.76
C LYS A 142 14.60 -3.28 6.16
N PHE A 143 15.85 -2.99 5.80
CA PHE A 143 16.49 -1.69 6.04
C PHE A 143 15.94 -0.61 5.09
N ALA A 144 15.89 -0.86 3.78
CA ALA A 144 15.37 0.08 2.78
C ALA A 144 13.92 0.47 3.06
N ARG A 145 13.09 -0.46 3.55
CA ARG A 145 11.72 -0.17 4.00
C ARG A 145 11.64 0.91 5.09
N ARG A 146 12.66 1.04 5.93
CA ARG A 146 12.65 1.98 7.06
C ARG A 146 13.09 3.39 6.67
N THR A 147 13.91 3.53 5.62
CA THR A 147 14.51 4.81 5.24
C THR A 147 13.85 5.45 4.03
N VAL A 148 13.27 4.67 3.12
CA VAL A 148 12.65 5.19 1.89
C VAL A 148 11.48 6.13 2.20
N LYS A 149 11.47 7.28 1.51
CA LYS A 149 10.39 8.27 1.50
C LYS A 149 9.94 8.52 0.06
N VAL A 150 8.63 8.46 -0.15
CA VAL A 150 8.02 8.96 -1.40
C VAL A 150 7.92 10.49 -1.31
N THR A 151 8.45 11.18 -2.31
CA THR A 151 8.38 12.65 -2.41
C THR A 151 7.33 13.05 -3.44
N ARG A 152 6.93 14.32 -3.42
CA ARG A 152 6.05 14.89 -4.45
C ARG A 152 6.69 14.81 -5.84
N GLU A 153 8.00 14.98 -5.93
CA GLU A 153 8.74 14.89 -7.19
C GLU A 153 8.64 13.49 -7.81
N HIS A 154 8.72 12.42 -7.02
CA HIS A 154 8.50 11.06 -7.53
C HIS A 154 7.10 10.89 -8.12
N ALA A 155 6.08 11.45 -7.48
CA ALA A 155 4.71 11.39 -7.98
C ALA A 155 4.56 12.16 -9.31
N GLU A 156 5.07 13.39 -9.39
CA GLU A 156 5.02 14.20 -10.62
C GLU A 156 5.82 13.55 -11.77
N ASP A 157 6.96 12.95 -11.45
CA ASP A 157 7.76 12.19 -12.40
C ASP A 157 6.98 11.01 -12.99
N CYS A 158 6.29 10.25 -12.14
CA CYS A 158 5.43 9.14 -12.57
C CYS A 158 4.22 9.62 -13.37
N LYS A 159 3.57 10.73 -13.00
CA LYS A 159 2.44 11.30 -13.76
C LYS A 159 2.86 11.71 -15.17
N ARG A 160 4.03 12.35 -15.31
CA ARG A 160 4.61 12.68 -16.62
C ARG A 160 4.84 11.44 -17.46
N LEU A 161 5.47 10.42 -16.87
CA LEU A 161 5.69 9.14 -17.53
C LEU A 161 4.37 8.51 -18.01
N LEU A 162 3.38 8.38 -17.12
CA LEU A 162 2.08 7.78 -17.44
C LEU A 162 1.36 8.52 -18.57
N LYS A 163 1.47 9.86 -18.61
CA LYS A 163 0.94 10.68 -19.69
C LYS A 163 1.55 10.30 -21.04
N PHE A 164 2.87 10.19 -21.13
CA PHE A 164 3.55 9.76 -22.36
C PHE A 164 3.26 8.30 -22.70
N MET A 165 3.04 7.43 -21.69
CA MET A 165 2.62 6.04 -21.93
C MET A 165 1.15 5.91 -22.38
N GLY A 166 0.37 7.01 -22.41
CA GLY A 166 -1.06 6.96 -22.74
C GLY A 166 -1.94 6.34 -21.64
N ILE A 167 -1.45 6.27 -20.40
CA ILE A 167 -2.13 5.62 -19.27
C ILE A 167 -2.81 6.68 -18.40
N PRO A 168 -4.13 6.54 -18.11
CA PRO A 168 -4.84 7.50 -17.29
C PRO A 168 -4.38 7.43 -15.83
N TYR A 169 -4.42 8.57 -15.16
CA TYR A 169 -4.29 8.66 -13.72
C TYR A 169 -5.32 9.61 -13.11
N VAL A 170 -5.56 9.47 -11.81
CA VAL A 170 -6.50 10.28 -11.02
C VAL A 170 -5.76 10.81 -9.80
N ASP A 171 -5.95 12.10 -9.51
CA ASP A 171 -5.54 12.70 -8.25
C ASP A 171 -6.68 12.59 -7.24
N ALA A 172 -6.50 11.78 -6.19
CA ALA A 172 -7.49 11.64 -5.14
C ALA A 172 -7.54 12.92 -4.29
N PRO A 173 -8.70 13.27 -3.70
CA PRO A 173 -8.78 14.40 -2.76
C PRO A 173 -7.97 14.13 -1.49
N THR A 174 -8.00 12.89 -1.01
CA THR A 174 -7.26 12.42 0.17
C THR A 174 -6.45 11.16 -0.14
N GLU A 175 -6.99 9.98 0.12
CA GLU A 175 -6.26 8.72 0.06
C GLU A 175 -6.56 7.98 -1.24
N ALA A 176 -5.54 7.46 -1.89
CA ALA A 176 -5.64 6.76 -3.16
C ALA A 176 -6.44 5.46 -3.02
N GLU A 177 -6.23 4.68 -1.96
CA GLU A 177 -6.95 3.44 -1.67
C GLU A 177 -8.48 3.66 -1.56
N ALA A 178 -8.89 4.77 -0.94
CA ALA A 178 -10.29 5.13 -0.79
C ALA A 178 -10.91 5.54 -2.14
N GLN A 179 -10.19 6.34 -2.93
CA GLN A 179 -10.61 6.71 -4.28
C GLN A 179 -10.67 5.49 -5.21
N CYS A 180 -9.73 4.56 -5.10
CA CYS A 180 -9.75 3.31 -5.86
C CYS A 180 -10.98 2.47 -5.48
N ALA A 181 -11.28 2.34 -4.19
CA ALA A 181 -12.45 1.61 -3.70
C ALA A 181 -13.76 2.24 -4.22
N ALA A 182 -13.84 3.57 -4.27
CA ALA A 182 -14.99 4.27 -4.84
C ALA A 182 -15.20 3.94 -6.33
N LEU A 183 -14.13 3.95 -7.14
CA LEU A 183 -14.21 3.59 -8.55
C LEU A 183 -14.66 2.14 -8.78
N VAL A 184 -14.32 1.22 -7.86
CA VAL A 184 -14.81 -0.17 -7.89
C VAL A 184 -16.31 -0.22 -7.60
N LYS A 185 -16.77 0.42 -6.51
CA LYS A 185 -18.19 0.44 -6.13
C LYS A 185 -19.10 1.02 -7.20
N GLU A 186 -18.62 2.02 -7.93
CA GLU A 186 -19.34 2.66 -9.04
C GLU A 186 -19.21 1.90 -10.37
N GLY A 187 -18.49 0.77 -10.39
CA GLY A 187 -18.34 -0.09 -11.57
C GLY A 187 -17.45 0.49 -12.68
N LYS A 188 -16.66 1.54 -12.40
CA LYS A 188 -15.71 2.14 -13.36
C LYS A 188 -14.51 1.22 -13.60
N VAL A 189 -14.09 0.48 -12.58
CA VAL A 189 -13.01 -0.51 -12.61
C VAL A 189 -13.43 -1.81 -11.91
N TYR A 190 -12.72 -2.90 -12.20
CA TYR A 190 -13.01 -4.24 -11.67
C TYR A 190 -12.55 -4.43 -10.22
N GLY A 191 -11.41 -3.86 -9.85
CA GLY A 191 -10.81 -4.05 -8.53
C GLY A 191 -9.70 -3.04 -8.26
N VAL A 192 -9.23 -3.04 -7.01
CA VAL A 192 -8.12 -2.21 -6.56
C VAL A 192 -6.83 -3.04 -6.51
N GLY A 193 -5.79 -2.59 -7.21
CA GLY A 193 -4.43 -3.12 -7.10
C GLY A 193 -3.63 -2.35 -6.04
N THR A 194 -3.58 -2.86 -4.82
CA THR A 194 -2.75 -2.30 -3.73
C THR A 194 -2.33 -3.40 -2.77
N GLU A 195 -1.25 -3.18 -2.00
CA GLU A 195 -0.91 -4.04 -0.86
C GLU A 195 -1.57 -3.59 0.45
N ASP A 196 -2.26 -2.45 0.41
CA ASP A 196 -3.00 -1.97 1.55
C ASP A 196 -4.33 -2.70 1.70
N MET A 197 -4.57 -3.22 2.91
CA MET A 197 -5.77 -4.00 3.20
C MET A 197 -6.95 -3.11 3.56
N ASP A 198 -6.71 -1.83 3.85
CA ASP A 198 -7.75 -0.85 4.16
C ASP A 198 -8.64 -0.51 2.96
N ALA A 199 -8.23 -0.80 1.72
CA ALA A 199 -9.08 -0.76 0.54
C ALA A 199 -10.37 -1.60 0.72
N LEU A 200 -10.30 -2.74 1.42
CA LEU A 200 -11.49 -3.52 1.80
C LEU A 200 -12.34 -2.78 2.84
N THR A 201 -11.72 -2.08 3.78
CA THR A 201 -12.40 -1.29 4.82
C THR A 201 -13.10 -0.06 4.25
N PHE A 202 -12.53 0.57 3.21
CA PHE A 202 -13.21 1.57 2.38
C PHE A 202 -14.31 0.96 1.49
N GLY A 203 -14.47 -0.36 1.51
CA GLY A 203 -15.56 -1.09 0.88
C GLY A 203 -15.32 -1.46 -0.58
N SER A 204 -14.07 -1.58 -1.03
CA SER A 204 -13.79 -2.17 -2.34
C SER A 204 -14.33 -3.59 -2.42
N ASP A 205 -15.12 -3.92 -3.44
CA ASP A 205 -15.62 -5.27 -3.66
C ASP A 205 -14.51 -6.27 -3.95
N VAL A 206 -13.44 -5.82 -4.62
CA VAL A 206 -12.31 -6.64 -5.05
C VAL A 206 -10.99 -5.93 -4.75
N LEU A 207 -10.15 -6.57 -3.95
CA LEU A 207 -8.76 -6.16 -3.70
C LEU A 207 -7.81 -7.17 -4.33
N ILE A 208 -6.83 -6.69 -5.10
CA ILE A 208 -5.85 -7.49 -5.83
C ILE A 208 -4.46 -7.13 -5.31
N ARG A 209 -3.81 -8.10 -4.65
CA ARG A 209 -2.45 -8.00 -4.13
C ARG A 209 -1.46 -8.72 -5.01
N HIS A 210 -0.22 -8.27 -4.94
CA HIS A 210 0.97 -8.70 -5.68
C HIS A 210 0.93 -8.38 -7.18
N LEU A 211 0.01 -7.51 -7.61
CA LEU A 211 -0.14 -7.14 -9.02
C LEU A 211 1.09 -6.38 -9.55
N THR A 212 1.65 -5.48 -8.72
CA THR A 212 2.81 -4.62 -9.02
C THR A 212 4.15 -5.27 -8.69
N PHE A 213 4.15 -6.51 -8.17
CA PHE A 213 5.37 -7.22 -7.82
C PHE A 213 6.17 -7.62 -9.05
N SER A 214 7.48 -7.81 -8.85
CA SER A 214 8.34 -8.39 -9.88
C SER A 214 7.94 -9.81 -10.21
N GLU A 215 7.91 -10.13 -11.50
CA GLU A 215 7.76 -11.50 -11.98
C GLU A 215 8.85 -12.42 -11.41
N ALA A 216 10.06 -11.90 -11.22
CA ALA A 216 11.17 -12.61 -10.60
C ALA A 216 10.85 -13.12 -9.17
N ARG A 217 9.92 -12.47 -8.44
CA ARG A 217 9.51 -12.91 -7.09
C ARG A 217 8.66 -14.18 -7.12
N LYS A 218 8.13 -14.59 -8.28
CA LYS A 218 7.30 -15.79 -8.46
C LYS A 218 6.15 -15.93 -7.46
N MET A 219 5.63 -14.80 -6.97
CA MET A 219 4.48 -14.79 -6.06
C MET A 219 3.18 -14.75 -6.85
N PRO A 220 2.19 -15.60 -6.49
CA PRO A 220 0.89 -15.56 -7.16
C PRO A 220 0.15 -14.26 -6.81
N ILE A 221 -0.65 -13.78 -7.76
CA ILE A 221 -1.56 -12.67 -7.52
C ILE A 221 -2.68 -13.17 -6.60
N ARG A 222 -3.01 -12.38 -5.58
CA ARG A 222 -4.04 -12.70 -4.60
C ARG A 222 -5.21 -11.76 -4.74
N GLU A 223 -6.38 -12.32 -5.01
CA GLU A 223 -7.64 -11.58 -5.05
C GLU A 223 -8.45 -11.85 -3.79
N TYR A 224 -8.93 -10.78 -3.17
CA TYR A 224 -9.83 -10.80 -2.02
C TYR A 224 -11.18 -10.27 -2.48
N THR A 225 -12.25 -11.03 -2.26
CA THR A 225 -13.62 -10.58 -2.53
C THR A 225 -14.31 -10.19 -1.23
N LEU A 226 -14.69 -8.92 -1.06
CA LEU A 226 -15.26 -8.40 0.18
C LEU A 226 -16.52 -9.17 0.62
N ALA A 227 -17.44 -9.45 -0.30
CA ALA A 227 -18.64 -10.23 0.00
C ALA A 227 -18.33 -11.60 0.64
N LYS A 228 -17.28 -12.28 0.15
CA LYS A 228 -16.84 -13.57 0.70
C LYS A 228 -16.09 -13.40 2.02
N VAL A 229 -15.36 -12.28 2.21
CA VAL A 229 -14.75 -11.94 3.50
C VAL A 229 -15.85 -11.79 4.55
N LEU A 230 -16.86 -10.96 4.29
CA LEU A 230 -17.99 -10.73 5.19
C LEU A 230 -18.73 -12.05 5.51
N GLN A 231 -19.00 -12.86 4.48
CA GLN A 231 -19.63 -14.16 4.64
C GLN A 231 -18.80 -15.13 5.49
N GLY A 232 -17.51 -15.27 5.19
CA GLY A 232 -16.62 -16.19 5.91
C GLY A 232 -16.35 -15.76 7.35
N LEU A 233 -16.28 -14.45 7.59
CA LEU A 233 -16.18 -13.90 8.93
C LEU A 233 -17.53 -13.93 9.68
N GLY A 234 -18.66 -14.04 8.98
CA GLY A 234 -20.00 -14.08 9.58
C GLY A 234 -20.43 -12.74 10.19
N ILE A 235 -20.03 -11.64 9.56
CA ILE A 235 -20.29 -10.26 10.00
C ILE A 235 -20.75 -9.41 8.83
N ASN A 236 -21.47 -8.32 9.12
CA ASN A 236 -21.83 -7.33 8.10
C ASN A 236 -20.71 -6.29 7.88
N PHE A 237 -20.90 -5.39 6.92
CA PHE A 237 -19.86 -4.40 6.57
C PHE A 237 -19.59 -3.38 7.69
N GLU A 238 -20.63 -3.00 8.44
CA GLU A 238 -20.52 -2.09 9.59
C GLU A 238 -19.66 -2.71 10.71
N GLU A 239 -19.94 -3.97 11.04
CA GLU A 239 -19.17 -4.79 11.97
C GLU A 239 -17.73 -5.01 11.47
N PHE A 240 -17.53 -5.10 10.15
CA PHE A 240 -16.22 -5.25 9.54
C PHE A 240 -15.35 -3.99 9.68
N ILE A 241 -15.91 -2.79 9.55
CA ILE A 241 -15.20 -1.54 9.81
C ILE A 241 -14.73 -1.50 11.27
N ASP A 242 -15.64 -1.80 12.21
CA ASP A 242 -15.31 -1.85 13.64
C ASP A 242 -14.25 -2.91 13.97
N LEU A 243 -14.32 -4.08 13.31
CA LEU A 243 -13.27 -5.09 13.40
C LEU A 243 -11.93 -4.52 12.92
N CYS A 244 -11.88 -3.85 11.77
CA CYS A 244 -10.65 -3.27 11.23
C CYS A 244 -10.05 -2.20 12.16
N ILE A 245 -10.88 -1.37 12.78
CA ILE A 245 -10.44 -0.41 13.79
C ILE A 245 -9.85 -1.12 15.03
N LEU A 246 -10.50 -2.18 15.51
CA LEU A 246 -9.98 -2.97 16.64
C LEU A 246 -8.67 -3.69 16.35
N LEU A 247 -8.50 -4.17 15.11
CA LEU A 247 -7.23 -4.76 14.66
C LEU A 247 -6.10 -3.73 14.63
N GLY A 248 -6.45 -2.46 14.43
CA GLY A 248 -5.55 -1.32 14.30
C GLY A 248 -5.46 -0.86 12.86
N CYS A 249 -5.72 0.44 12.67
CA CYS A 249 -5.67 1.15 11.40
C CYS A 249 -4.78 2.39 11.53
N ASP A 250 -4.52 3.07 10.41
CA ASP A 250 -3.65 4.25 10.37
C ASP A 250 -4.30 5.53 10.95
N TYR A 251 -5.61 5.51 11.27
CA TYR A 251 -6.39 6.71 11.59
C TYR A 251 -6.71 6.90 13.08
N CYS A 252 -6.57 5.85 13.90
CA CYS A 252 -6.72 5.93 15.34
C CYS A 252 -5.93 4.82 16.02
N ASP A 253 -5.69 4.95 17.33
CA ASP A 253 -5.08 3.87 18.10
C ASP A 253 -6.02 2.64 18.19
N SER A 254 -5.56 1.54 18.78
CA SER A 254 -6.35 0.33 19.04
C SER A 254 -6.20 -0.11 20.50
N ILE A 255 -7.09 -0.99 20.95
CA ILE A 255 -7.09 -1.47 22.34
C ILE A 255 -5.91 -2.42 22.56
N LYS A 256 -5.01 -2.04 23.49
CA LYS A 256 -3.82 -2.84 23.80
C LYS A 256 -4.21 -4.19 24.39
N GLY A 257 -3.57 -5.25 23.88
CA GLY A 257 -3.78 -6.62 24.33
C GLY A 257 -4.93 -7.38 23.64
N ILE A 258 -5.66 -6.74 22.71
CA ILE A 258 -6.63 -7.43 21.85
C ILE A 258 -5.94 -7.85 20.54
N GLY A 259 -5.82 -9.16 20.33
CA GLY A 259 -5.32 -9.73 19.07
C GLY A 259 -6.43 -10.10 18.09
N GLN A 260 -6.06 -10.47 16.87
CA GLN A 260 -6.97 -10.70 15.73
C GLN A 260 -8.16 -11.64 16.02
N LYS A 261 -7.92 -12.76 16.71
CA LYS A 261 -8.98 -13.73 17.06
C LYS A 261 -9.96 -13.13 18.06
N ARG A 262 -9.42 -12.49 19.11
CA ARG A 262 -10.24 -11.89 20.16
C ARG A 262 -11.05 -10.70 19.64
N ALA A 263 -10.48 -9.90 18.75
CA ALA A 263 -11.20 -8.81 18.09
C ALA A 263 -12.43 -9.34 17.33
N LEU A 264 -12.26 -10.40 16.54
CA LEU A 264 -13.37 -11.03 15.83
C LEU A 264 -14.43 -11.61 16.78
N ASP A 265 -14.02 -12.29 17.84
CA ASP A 265 -14.94 -12.84 18.85
C ASP A 265 -15.78 -11.73 19.51
N LEU A 266 -15.13 -10.62 19.87
CA LEU A 266 -15.79 -9.47 20.47
C LEU A 266 -16.79 -8.83 19.50
N ILE A 267 -16.43 -8.68 18.23
CA ILE A 267 -17.34 -8.15 17.20
C ILE A 267 -18.53 -9.10 16.98
N LYS A 268 -18.30 -10.41 16.90
CA LYS A 268 -19.40 -11.39 16.77
C LYS A 268 -20.34 -11.38 17.96
N GLN A 269 -19.80 -11.17 19.16
CA GLN A 269 -20.58 -11.16 20.39
C GLN A 269 -21.36 -9.85 20.60
N TYR A 270 -20.70 -8.70 20.40
CA TYR A 270 -21.19 -7.39 20.82
C TYR A 270 -21.54 -6.45 19.66
N ARG A 271 -21.19 -6.83 18.42
CA ARG A 271 -21.53 -6.17 17.14
C ARG A 271 -20.89 -4.81 16.87
N ASN A 272 -20.60 -4.00 17.88
CA ASN A 272 -19.93 -2.71 17.70
C ASN A 272 -19.00 -2.36 18.85
N ILE A 273 -18.08 -1.42 18.59
CA ILE A 273 -17.06 -0.97 19.55
C ILE A 273 -17.70 -0.42 20.84
N GLU A 274 -18.77 0.37 20.74
CA GLU A 274 -19.46 0.97 21.89
C GLU A 274 -19.98 -0.09 22.86
N THR A 275 -20.54 -1.18 22.34
CA THR A 275 -21.05 -2.28 23.16
C THR A 275 -19.91 -3.12 23.73
N ILE A 276 -18.81 -3.30 22.98
CA ILE A 276 -17.58 -3.95 23.48
C ILE A 276 -17.03 -3.18 24.68
N LEU A 277 -16.93 -1.85 24.59
CA LEU A 277 -16.40 -0.99 25.65
C LEU A 277 -17.20 -1.08 26.95
N LYS A 278 -18.51 -1.35 26.88
CA LYS A 278 -19.36 -1.56 28.07
C LYS A 278 -19.11 -2.89 28.78
N HIS A 279 -18.56 -3.89 28.09
CA HIS A 279 -18.43 -5.27 28.61
C HIS A 279 -16.98 -5.75 28.74
N ILE A 280 -16.01 -4.98 28.26
CA ILE A 280 -14.60 -5.34 28.32
C ILE A 280 -14.03 -5.10 29.72
N ASP A 281 -13.12 -5.97 30.15
CA ASP A 281 -12.37 -5.80 31.38
C ASP A 281 -11.32 -4.68 31.23
N THR A 282 -11.67 -3.49 31.69
CA THR A 282 -10.81 -2.29 31.61
C THR A 282 -9.56 -2.36 32.48
N LYS A 283 -9.50 -3.30 33.45
CA LYS A 283 -8.26 -3.54 34.22
C LYS A 283 -7.26 -4.36 33.42
N LYS A 284 -7.75 -5.23 32.53
CA LYS A 284 -6.93 -6.10 31.69
C LYS A 284 -6.54 -5.43 30.36
N TYR A 285 -7.47 -4.69 29.76
CA TYR A 285 -7.32 -4.11 28.43
C TYR A 285 -7.18 -2.59 28.52
N GLY A 286 -6.05 -2.08 28.04
CA GLY A 286 -5.77 -0.64 28.01
C GLY A 286 -6.49 0.02 26.84
N ILE A 287 -7.60 0.69 27.12
CA ILE A 287 -8.33 1.52 26.15
C ILE A 287 -7.54 2.84 25.98
N PRO A 288 -7.28 3.31 24.74
CA PRO A 288 -6.64 4.60 24.53
C PRO A 288 -7.45 5.75 25.14
N GLU A 289 -6.76 6.73 25.73
CA GLU A 289 -7.39 8.00 26.11
C GLU A 289 -7.81 8.76 24.85
N ASP A 290 -8.98 9.41 24.90
CA ASP A 290 -9.58 10.14 23.77
C ASP A 290 -9.61 9.34 22.45
N TRP A 291 -9.99 8.05 22.55
CA TRP A 291 -10.00 7.15 21.42
C TRP A 291 -11.02 7.57 20.35
N ALA A 292 -10.54 8.21 19.28
CA ALA A 292 -11.36 8.76 18.19
C ALA A 292 -11.84 7.69 17.17
N PHE A 293 -12.28 6.52 17.64
CA PHE A 293 -12.73 5.43 16.75
C PHE A 293 -13.96 5.83 15.91
N ASP A 294 -14.84 6.68 16.45
CA ASP A 294 -16.02 7.18 15.71
C ASP A 294 -15.63 8.02 14.49
N GLN A 295 -14.58 8.82 14.61
CA GLN A 295 -14.08 9.62 13.48
C GLN A 295 -13.44 8.72 12.42
N ALA A 296 -12.64 7.73 12.84
CA ALA A 296 -12.06 6.74 11.92
C ALA A 296 -13.16 5.94 11.20
N ARG A 297 -14.20 5.52 11.93
CA ARG A 297 -15.38 4.85 11.36
C ARG A 297 -16.09 5.74 10.33
N GLY A 298 -16.27 7.02 10.65
CA GLY A 298 -16.84 8.00 9.71
C GLY A 298 -16.02 8.11 8.42
N LEU A 299 -14.69 8.19 8.53
CA LEU A 299 -13.78 8.22 7.37
C LEU A 299 -13.90 6.98 6.48
N PHE A 300 -13.99 5.78 7.06
CA PHE A 300 -14.11 4.55 6.27
C PHE A 300 -15.46 4.44 5.54
N LYS A 301 -16.53 4.98 6.14
CA LYS A 301 -17.87 4.97 5.56
C LYS A 301 -18.04 6.01 4.45
N GLU A 302 -17.59 7.23 4.73
CA GLU A 302 -17.80 8.40 3.89
C GLU A 302 -16.45 9.09 3.63
N PRO A 303 -15.52 8.43 2.91
CA PRO A 303 -14.25 9.04 2.58
C PRO A 303 -14.44 10.18 1.58
N ASN A 304 -13.57 11.19 1.65
CA ASN A 304 -13.56 12.28 0.68
C ASN A 304 -12.94 11.81 -0.64
N VAL A 305 -13.79 11.45 -1.60
CA VAL A 305 -13.41 10.92 -2.92
C VAL A 305 -14.15 11.67 -4.03
N LEU A 306 -13.54 11.71 -5.21
CA LEU A 306 -14.20 12.09 -6.44
C LEU A 306 -15.27 11.05 -6.80
N THR A 307 -16.43 11.52 -7.24
CA THR A 307 -17.48 10.66 -7.81
C THR A 307 -17.06 10.16 -9.18
N GLY A 308 -17.57 9.01 -9.59
CA GLY A 308 -17.18 8.37 -10.84
C GLY A 308 -17.54 9.16 -12.08
N ASP A 309 -18.54 10.04 -12.01
CA ASP A 309 -18.91 10.93 -13.11
C ASP A 309 -17.88 12.06 -13.31
N ALA A 310 -17.16 12.44 -12.26
CA ALA A 310 -16.04 13.37 -12.35
C ALA A 310 -14.76 12.72 -12.90
N VAL A 311 -14.73 11.38 -13.05
CA VAL A 311 -13.55 10.62 -13.46
C VAL A 311 -13.80 9.98 -14.83
N GLU A 312 -13.17 10.54 -15.86
CA GLU A 312 -13.12 9.95 -17.20
C GLU A 312 -11.83 9.15 -17.39
N LEU A 313 -11.98 7.85 -17.70
CA LEU A 313 -10.85 6.95 -17.89
C LEU A 313 -10.67 6.63 -19.38
N LYS A 314 -9.59 7.17 -19.96
CA LYS A 314 -9.21 6.94 -21.35
C LYS A 314 -7.77 6.48 -21.45
N TRP A 315 -7.56 5.35 -22.12
CA TRP A 315 -6.25 4.83 -22.51
C TRP A 315 -6.00 5.24 -23.95
N ASN A 316 -4.88 5.91 -24.20
CA ASN A 316 -4.48 6.40 -25.52
C ASN A 316 -3.25 5.61 -26.02
N GLU A 317 -2.92 5.80 -27.28
CA GLU A 317 -1.63 5.33 -27.81
C GLU A 317 -0.48 6.08 -27.11
N PRO A 318 0.67 5.41 -26.88
CA PRO A 318 1.82 6.05 -26.26
C PRO A 318 2.47 7.08 -27.21
N ASP A 319 2.97 8.17 -26.64
CA ASP A 319 3.82 9.16 -27.29
C ASP A 319 5.27 8.68 -27.23
N GLU A 320 5.71 7.96 -28.27
CA GLU A 320 7.05 7.35 -28.33
C GLU A 320 8.16 8.40 -28.31
N GLU A 321 8.02 9.50 -29.05
CA GLU A 321 9.01 10.57 -29.08
C GLU A 321 9.12 11.25 -27.71
N GLY A 322 7.97 11.54 -27.07
CA GLY A 322 7.92 12.09 -25.72
C GLY A 322 8.51 11.16 -24.66
N LEU A 323 8.31 9.83 -24.79
CA LEU A 323 8.92 8.82 -23.93
C LEU A 323 10.44 8.82 -24.05
N ILE A 324 10.98 8.84 -25.28
CA ILE A 324 12.43 8.85 -25.52
C ILE A 324 13.03 10.13 -24.94
N GLU A 325 12.45 11.29 -25.25
CA GLU A 325 12.92 12.57 -24.75
C GLU A 325 12.93 12.62 -23.21
N TYR A 326 11.86 12.15 -22.57
CA TYR A 326 11.77 12.18 -21.12
C TYR A 326 12.66 11.13 -20.43
N MET A 327 12.60 9.87 -20.86
CA MET A 327 13.32 8.78 -20.19
C MET A 327 14.80 8.79 -20.54
N VAL A 328 15.15 8.89 -21.82
CA VAL A 328 16.55 8.79 -22.26
C VAL A 328 17.26 10.13 -22.05
N ASN A 329 16.77 11.19 -22.67
CA ASN A 329 17.51 12.46 -22.71
C ASN A 329 17.49 13.22 -21.38
N GLN A 330 16.36 13.23 -20.66
CA GLN A 330 16.24 13.97 -19.40
C GLN A 330 16.56 13.12 -18.17
N LYS A 331 16.12 11.85 -18.14
CA LYS A 331 16.28 10.96 -16.97
C LYS A 331 17.46 9.99 -17.10
N GLY A 332 18.17 9.99 -18.22
CA GLY A 332 19.44 9.28 -18.39
C GLY A 332 19.31 7.76 -18.50
N PHE A 333 18.15 7.24 -18.90
CA PHE A 333 17.99 5.81 -19.21
C PHE A 333 18.68 5.47 -20.54
N GLN A 334 19.24 4.26 -20.66
CA GLN A 334 19.96 3.78 -21.86
C GLN A 334 19.25 2.59 -22.50
#